data_AF-A0A1M3BRR1-F1
#
_entry.id   AF-A0A1M3BRR1-F1
#
_cell.length_a   1.000
_cell.length_b   1.000
_cell.length_c   1.000
_cell.angle_alpha   90.00
_cell.angle_beta   90.00
_cell.angle_gamma   90.00
#
_symmetry.space_group_name_H-M   'P 1'
#
loop_
_entity.id
_entity.type
_entity.pdbx_description
1 polymer ?
#
loop_
_entity_poly.entity_id
_entity_poly.type
_entity_poly.pdbx_seq_one_letter_code
_entity_poly.pdbx_strand_id
1 'polypeptide(L)'
;MAAASAPVAFLLPVGGLQEWDREGEPLHEPEALDAFLSEMRRAVPPSVAFTEVAAHINAPEFALKALEVFDRWVDEGIVERGRIA
;
A
#
# COMPACT_ATOMS: atom_id res chain seq x y z
N MET A 1 0.87 -10.07 9.33
CA MET A 1 0.31 -8.83 9.91
C MET A 1 -0.32 -9.05 11.28
N ALA A 2 -1.21 -10.03 11.48
CA ALA A 2 -1.95 -10.20 12.75
C ALA A 2 -1.12 -10.40 14.02
N ALA A 3 0.09 -10.97 13.92
CA ALA A 3 0.99 -11.21 15.05
C ALA A 3 2.10 -10.15 15.20
N ALA A 4 1.98 -9.00 14.52
CA ALA A 4 2.99 -7.94 14.62
C ALA A 4 3.01 -7.33 16.03
N SER A 5 4.22 -7.13 16.57
CA SER A 5 4.45 -6.47 17.87
C SER A 5 4.72 -4.97 17.74
N ALA A 6 4.67 -4.42 16.53
CA ALA A 6 4.92 -3.03 16.20
C ALA A 6 3.86 -2.51 15.20
N PRO A 7 3.71 -1.19 15.03
CA PRO A 7 2.76 -0.62 14.08
C PRO A 7 2.95 -1.16 12.65
N VAL A 8 1.84 -1.43 11.96
CA VAL A 8 1.81 -1.88 10.57
C VAL A 8 0.91 -0.94 9.79
N ALA A 9 1.40 -0.45 8.65
CA ALA A 9 0.60 0.23 7.65
C ALA A 9 0.52 -0.65 6.39
N PHE A 10 -0.66 -0.78 5.79
CA PHE A 10 -0.88 -1.49 4.54
C PHE A 10 -1.55 -0.55 3.53
N LEU A 11 -0.84 -0.29 2.42
CA LEU A 11 -1.31 0.55 1.32
C LEU A 11 -1.72 -0.34 0.15
N LEU A 12 -2.98 -0.25 -0.28
CA LEU A 12 -3.54 -1.05 -1.36
C LEU A 12 -3.75 -0.18 -2.61
N PRO A 13 -2.96 -0.37 -3.69
CA PRO A 13 -3.17 0.35 -4.95
C PRO A 13 -4.36 -0.26 -5.69
N VAL A 14 -5.48 0.46 -5.73
CA VAL A 14 -6.72 -0.04 -6.35
C VAL A 14 -6.70 0.04 -7.88
N GLY A 15 -5.72 0.75 -8.46
CA GLY A 15 -5.58 0.95 -9.91
C GLY A 15 -4.66 -0.05 -10.61
N GLY A 16 -4.14 -1.05 -9.88
CA GLY A 16 -3.33 -2.13 -10.43
C GLY A 16 -2.12 -2.47 -9.54
N LEU A 17 -1.78 -3.76 -9.45
CA LEU A 17 -0.82 -4.30 -8.47
C LEU A 17 0.59 -4.53 -9.03
N GLN A 18 0.76 -4.49 -10.35
CA GLN A 18 2.00 -4.80 -11.05
C GLN A 18 2.06 -4.08 -12.40
N GLU A 19 3.25 -3.95 -13.02
CA GLU A 19 3.45 -3.12 -14.23
C GLU A 19 2.48 -3.41 -15.37
N TRP A 20 2.13 -4.68 -15.60
CA TRP A 20 1.29 -5.09 -16.73
C TRP A 20 -0.19 -5.22 -16.39
N ASP A 21 -0.63 -4.79 -15.20
CA ASP A 21 -2.06 -4.72 -14.85
C ASP A 21 -2.65 -3.38 -15.30
N ARG A 22 -2.65 -3.17 -16.63
CA ARG A 22 -3.07 -1.92 -17.28
C ARG A 22 -3.81 -2.24 -18.56
N GLU A 23 -4.80 -1.42 -18.90
CA GLU A 23 -5.62 -1.65 -20.10
C GLU A 23 -4.76 -1.88 -21.35
N GLY A 24 -4.95 -3.04 -22.01
CA GLY A 24 -4.22 -3.44 -23.20
C GLY A 24 -2.95 -4.28 -22.96
N GLU A 25 -2.49 -4.42 -21.72
CA GLU A 25 -1.33 -5.24 -21.36
C GLU A 25 -1.70 -6.71 -21.10
N PRO A 26 -0.76 -7.67 -21.26
CA PRO A 26 -1.05 -9.10 -21.20
C PRO A 26 -1.58 -9.63 -19.87
N LEU A 27 -1.35 -8.91 -18.77
CA LEU A 27 -1.74 -9.31 -17.42
C LEU A 27 -2.81 -8.39 -16.82
N HIS A 28 -3.53 -7.66 -17.67
CA HIS A 28 -4.67 -6.87 -17.25
C HIS A 28 -5.90 -7.76 -17.05
N GLU A 29 -6.14 -8.11 -15.80
CA GLU A 29 -7.25 -8.96 -15.38
C GLU A 29 -8.12 -8.23 -14.35
N PRO A 30 -9.04 -7.32 -14.78
CA PRO A 30 -9.85 -6.49 -13.87
C PRO A 30 -10.64 -7.29 -12.84
N GLU A 31 -11.16 -8.46 -13.21
CA GLU A 31 -11.93 -9.33 -12.31
C GLU A 31 -11.02 -9.97 -11.23
N ALA A 32 -9.80 -10.35 -11.60
CA ALA A 32 -8.82 -10.88 -10.64
C ALA A 32 -8.35 -9.78 -9.68
N LEU A 33 -8.15 -8.56 -10.19
CA LEU A 33 -7.86 -7.38 -9.38
C LEU A 33 -9.00 -7.13 -8.37
N ASP A 34 -10.25 -7.04 -8.82
CA ASP A 34 -11.39 -6.79 -7.92
C ASP A 34 -11.55 -7.88 -6.85
N ALA A 35 -11.38 -9.15 -7.23
CA ALA A 35 -11.38 -10.26 -6.28
C ALA A 35 -10.28 -10.10 -5.21
N PHE A 36 -9.06 -9.73 -5.62
CA PHE A 36 -7.96 -9.47 -4.69
C PHE A 36 -8.27 -8.28 -3.76
N LEU A 37 -8.78 -7.17 -4.29
CA LEU A 37 -9.12 -5.98 -3.50
C LEU A 37 -10.20 -6.31 -2.46
N SER A 38 -11.24 -7.04 -2.86
CA SER A 38 -12.31 -7.51 -1.98
C SER A 38 -11.77 -8.37 -0.83
N GLU A 39 -10.91 -9.34 -1.13
CA GLU A 39 -10.34 -10.20 -0.09
C GLU A 39 -9.39 -9.44 0.83
N MET A 40 -8.60 -8.49 0.32
CA MET A 40 -7.76 -7.65 1.18
C MET A 40 -8.57 -6.80 2.15
N ARG A 41 -9.69 -6.19 1.72
CA ARG A 41 -10.60 -5.43 2.60
C ARG A 41 -11.14 -6.27 3.77
N ARG A 42 -11.30 -7.58 3.55
CA ARG A 42 -11.83 -8.52 4.55
C ARG A 42 -10.73 -9.12 5.44
N ALA A 43 -9.56 -9.37 4.87
CA ALA A 43 -8.48 -10.11 5.52
C ALA A 43 -7.52 -9.23 6.33
N VAL A 44 -7.44 -7.92 6.03
CA VAL A 44 -6.57 -7.00 6.78
C VAL A 44 -7.04 -6.90 8.24
N PRO A 45 -6.19 -7.24 9.22
CA PRO A 45 -6.57 -7.15 10.63
C PRO A 45 -6.91 -5.72 11.07
N PRO A 46 -7.86 -5.53 12.01
CA PRO A 46 -8.20 -4.19 12.52
C PRO A 46 -7.03 -3.43 13.17
N SER A 47 -5.97 -4.14 13.59
CA SER A 47 -4.76 -3.55 14.16
C SER A 47 -3.82 -2.93 13.12
N VAL A 48 -4.07 -3.15 11.83
CA VAL A 48 -3.28 -2.59 10.72
C VAL A 48 -3.90 -1.28 10.27
N ALA A 49 -3.08 -0.24 10.15
CA ALA A 49 -3.49 1.00 9.50
C ALA A 49 -3.65 0.74 7.99
N PHE A 50 -4.90 0.54 7.55
CA PHE A 50 -5.25 0.23 6.17
C PHE A 50 -5.58 1.49 5.37
N THR A 51 -5.02 1.64 4.18
CA THR A 51 -5.33 2.75 3.27
C THR A 51 -5.42 2.25 1.84
N GLU A 52 -6.56 2.49 1.20
CA GLU A 52 -6.69 2.34 -0.25
C GLU A 52 -6.15 3.58 -0.95
N VAL A 53 -5.39 3.37 -2.01
CA VAL A 53 -4.82 4.43 -2.83
C VAL A 53 -5.41 4.31 -4.22
N ALA A 54 -6.13 5.35 -4.66
CA ALA A 54 -6.78 5.46 -5.96
C ALA A 54 -5.77 5.62 -7.12
N ALA A 55 -4.83 4.69 -7.24
CA ALA A 55 -3.72 4.74 -8.18
C ALA A 55 -3.18 3.34 -8.48
N HIS A 56 -2.49 3.21 -9.62
CA HIS A 56 -1.67 2.05 -9.95
C HIS A 56 -0.41 2.02 -9.06
N ILE A 57 0.15 0.86 -8.74
CA ILE A 57 1.32 0.74 -7.85
C ILE A 57 2.53 1.57 -8.31
N ASN A 58 2.72 1.68 -9.63
CA ASN A 58 3.82 2.47 -10.24
C ASN A 58 3.47 3.94 -10.51
N ALA A 59 2.29 4.41 -10.10
CA ALA A 59 1.93 5.81 -10.22
C ALA A 59 2.64 6.64 -9.11
N PRO A 60 3.09 7.88 -9.41
CA PRO A 60 3.74 8.75 -8.42
C PRO A 60 2.90 8.95 -7.14
N GLU A 61 1.58 8.99 -7.26
CA GLU A 61 0.64 9.16 -6.15
C GLU A 61 0.74 8.02 -5.13
N PHE A 62 1.00 6.79 -5.59
CA PHE A 62 1.22 5.65 -4.69
C PHE A 62 2.52 5.80 -3.90
N ALA A 63 3.60 6.17 -4.57
CA ALA A 63 4.89 6.42 -3.93
C ALA A 63 4.80 7.59 -2.93
N LEU A 64 4.15 8.69 -3.30
CA LEU A 64 3.90 9.81 -2.40
C LEU A 64 3.11 9.37 -1.16
N LYS A 65 2.09 8.53 -1.33
CA LYS A 65 1.31 8.04 -0.18
C LYS A 65 2.13 7.17 0.76
N ALA A 66 3.02 6.34 0.23
CA ALA A 66 3.95 5.56 1.04
C ALA A 66 4.94 6.46 1.79
N LEU A 67 5.45 7.51 1.15
CA LEU A 67 6.32 8.51 1.78
C LEU A 67 5.60 9.28 2.88
N GLU A 68 4.34 9.69 2.69
CA GLU A 68 3.54 10.34 3.75
C GLU A 68 3.43 9.46 5.01
N VAL A 69 3.25 8.15 4.84
CA VAL A 69 3.20 7.20 5.97
C VAL A 69 4.56 7.12 6.65
N PHE A 70 5.64 7.04 5.87
CA PHE A 70 7.00 6.97 6.38
C PHE A 70 7.40 8.24 7.14
N ASP A 71 7.15 9.42 6.55
CA ASP A 71 7.46 10.72 7.14
C ASP A 71 6.71 10.91 8.46
N ARG A 72 5.43 10.53 8.51
CA ARG A 72 4.67 10.52 9.77
C ARG A 72 5.30 9.61 10.81
N TRP A 73 5.77 8.42 10.44
CA TRP A 73 6.47 7.52 11.37
C TRP A 73 7.80 8.08 11.86
N VAL A 74 8.51 8.86 11.04
CA VAL A 74 9.71 9.59 11.48
C VAL A 74 9.35 10.67 12.50
N ASP A 75 8.27 11.42 12.27
CA ASP A 75 7.81 12.48 13.17
C ASP A 75 7.24 11.93 14.49
N GLU A 76 6.59 10.76 14.45
CA GLU A 76 6.12 10.03 15.64
C GLU A 76 7.24 9.28 16.40
N GLY A 77 8.45 9.22 15.84
CA GLY A 77 9.59 8.52 16.43
C GLY A 77 9.53 6.98 16.32
N ILE A 78 8.64 6.45 15.49
CA ILE A 78 8.57 5.02 15.15
C ILE A 78 9.77 4.63 14.28
N VAL A 79 10.14 5.50 13.33
CA VAL A 79 11.35 5.40 12.54
C VAL A 79 12.35 6.45 13.02
N GLU A 80 13.60 6.05 13.27
CA GLU A 80 14.63 7.01 13.66
C GLU A 80 14.96 7.97 12.50
N ARG A 81 15.07 9.27 12.81
CA ARG A 81 15.42 10.29 11.81
C ARG A 81 16.80 10.00 11.22
N GLY A 82 16.89 10.07 9.88
CA GLY A 82 18.16 9.89 9.17
C GLY A 82 19.23 10.89 9.63
N ARG A 83 20.48 10.43 9.64
CA ARG A 83 21.65 11.26 9.98
C ARG A 83 22.42 11.58 8.70
N ILE A 84 22.81 12.84 8.53
CA ILE A 84 23.75 13.23 7.48
C ILE A 84 25.15 12.95 8.02
N ALA A 85 25.95 12.18 7.27
CA ALA A 85 27.35 11.93 7.56
C ALA A 85 28.23 13.12 7.12
#